data_AF-A0A8I2G605-F1
#
_entry.id   AF-A0A8I2G605-F1
#
_cell.length_a   1.000
_cell.length_b   1.000
_cell.length_c   1.000
_cell.angle_alpha   90.00
_cell.angle_beta   90.00
_cell.angle_gamma   90.00
#
_symmetry.space_group_name_H-M   'P 1'
#
loop_
_entity.id
_entity.type
_entity.pdbx_description
1 polymer ?
#
loop_
_entity_poly.entity_id
_entity_poly.type
_entity_poly.pdbx_seq_one_letter_code
_entity_poly.pdbx_strand_id
1 'polypeptide(L)'
;MNQLEVKLEVPDFLVNTIDISKDKLEDYIRHTLAVELYREGKLSLGKARELAGLSNKWEMIQLLSSRGVSLDYSADDAKRDLETLEKVLS
;
A
#
# COMPACT_ATOMS: atom_id res chain seq x y z
N MET A 1 13.71 -11.62 -0.90
CA MET A 1 13.10 -10.45 -1.58
C MET A 1 14.15 -9.37 -1.64
N ASN A 2 14.38 -8.77 -2.80
CA ASN A 2 15.30 -7.63 -2.90
C ASN A 2 14.57 -6.38 -2.39
N GLN A 3 15.23 -5.62 -1.52
CA GLN A 3 14.69 -4.41 -0.92
C GLN A 3 15.46 -3.22 -1.49
N LEU A 4 14.72 -2.18 -1.90
CA LEU A 4 15.28 -0.92 -2.39
C LEU A 4 15.07 0.14 -1.31
N GLU A 5 16.13 0.85 -0.93
CA GLU A 5 16.06 1.96 0.02
C GLU A 5 15.81 3.27 -0.75
N VAL A 6 14.78 4.02 -0.35
CA VAL A 6 14.44 5.33 -0.89
C VAL A 6 14.54 6.35 0.23
N LYS A 7 15.39 7.37 0.07
CA LYS A 7 15.52 8.49 1.02
C LYS A 7 14.70 9.67 0.53
N LEU A 8 13.85 10.21 1.40
CA LEU A 8 13.01 11.37 1.12
C LEU A 8 13.38 12.49 2.11
N GLU A 9 13.76 13.64 1.58
CA GLU A 9 13.84 14.86 2.36
C GLU A 9 12.45 15.49 2.40
N VAL A 10 11.88 15.56 3.59
CA VAL A 10 10.54 16.12 3.80
C VAL A 10 10.60 17.30 4.77
N PRO A 11 9.80 18.35 4.55
CA PRO A 11 9.79 19.49 5.45
C PRO A 11 9.32 19.13 6.87
N ASP A 12 9.97 19.66 7.91
CA ASP A 12 9.61 19.42 9.32
C ASP A 12 8.16 19.80 9.65
N PHE A 13 7.56 20.76 8.93
CA PHE A 13 6.18 21.18 9.18
C PHE A 13 5.16 20.06 8.93
N LEU A 14 5.50 19.01 8.16
CA LEU A 14 4.60 17.89 7.90
C LEU A 14 4.22 17.15 9.18
N VAL A 15 5.17 16.99 10.11
CA VAL A 15 4.97 16.34 11.42
C VAL A 15 3.86 17.06 12.19
N ASN A 16 3.90 18.39 12.17
CA ASN A 16 2.91 19.24 12.84
C ASN A 16 1.57 19.30 12.08
N THR A 17 1.58 19.20 10.76
CA THR A 17 0.37 19.32 9.92
C THR A 17 -0.45 18.05 9.94
N ILE A 18 0.22 16.89 9.94
CA ILE A 18 -0.42 15.58 9.92
C ILE A 18 -0.74 15.10 11.36
N ASP A 19 -0.25 15.83 12.37
CA ASP A 19 -0.38 15.47 13.80
C ASP A 19 0.16 14.06 14.10
N ILE A 20 1.37 13.79 13.63
CA ILE A 20 2.06 12.52 13.83
C ILE A 20 3.46 12.75 14.38
N SER A 21 3.91 11.86 15.25
CA SER A 21 5.28 11.88 15.76
C SER A 21 6.29 11.51 14.67
N LYS A 22 7.54 11.97 14.80
CA LYS A 22 8.62 11.69 13.83
C LYS A 22 8.88 10.18 13.65
N ASP A 23 8.71 9.38 14.70
CA ASP A 23 8.82 7.92 14.69
C ASP A 23 7.74 7.23 13.83
N LYS A 24 6.59 7.87 13.62
CA LYS A 24 5.47 7.33 12.81
C LYS A 24 5.41 7.89 11.40
N LEU A 25 6.29 8.84 11.05
CA LEU A 25 6.28 9.47 9.74
C LEU A 25 6.60 8.48 8.62
N GLU A 26 7.56 7.58 8.86
CA GLU A 26 7.92 6.55 7.89
C GLU A 26 6.73 5.62 7.61
N ASP A 27 6.09 5.11 8.66
CA ASP A 27 4.91 4.25 8.55
C ASP A 27 3.76 4.99 7.87
N TYR A 28 3.55 6.27 8.18
CA TYR A 28 2.52 7.08 7.54
C TYR A 28 2.76 7.22 6.02
N ILE A 29 3.99 7.51 5.60
CA ILE A 29 4.36 7.62 4.18
C ILE A 29 4.21 6.27 3.50
N ARG A 30 4.70 5.20 4.12
CA ARG A 30 4.62 3.83 3.62
C ARG A 30 3.16 3.38 3.42
N HIS A 31 2.33 3.58 4.43
CA HIS A 31 0.89 3.29 4.36
C HIS A 31 0.20 4.11 3.28
N THR A 32 0.53 5.40 3.18
CA THR A 32 -0.05 6.27 2.16
C THR A 32 0.32 5.80 0.76
N LEU A 33 1.58 5.45 0.52
CA LEU A 33 2.03 4.89 -0.76
C LEU A 33 1.32 3.56 -1.09
N ALA A 34 1.20 2.66 -0.12
CA ALA A 34 0.53 1.38 -0.31
C ALA A 34 -0.96 1.54 -0.65
N VAL A 35 -1.66 2.44 0.04
CA VAL A 35 -3.07 2.76 -0.21
C VAL A 35 -3.25 3.38 -1.59
N GLU A 36 -2.39 4.33 -1.98
CA GLU A 36 -2.47 5.00 -3.27
C GLU A 36 -2.22 4.04 -4.44
N LEU A 37 -1.19 3.20 -4.34
CA LEU A 37 -0.90 2.22 -5.38
C LEU A 37 -1.98 1.13 -5.49
N TYR A 38 -2.67 0.78 -4.40
CA TYR A 38 -3.85 -0.09 -4.44
C TYR A 38 -5.02 0.62 -5.12
N ARG A 39 -5.29 1.88 -4.74
CA ARG A 39 -6.37 2.70 -5.33
C ARG A 39 -6.20 2.89 -6.83
N GLU A 40 -4.97 3.02 -7.31
CA GLU A 40 -4.65 3.09 -8.74
C GLU A 40 -4.69 1.71 -9.45
N GLY A 41 -4.92 0.62 -8.71
CA GLY A 41 -4.87 -0.75 -9.22
C GLY A 41 -3.46 -1.25 -9.57
N LYS A 42 -2.41 -0.52 -9.22
CA LYS A 42 -1.02 -0.94 -9.52
C LYS A 42 -0.56 -2.08 -8.62
N LEU A 43 -1.11 -2.19 -7.42
CA LEU A 43 -0.85 -3.28 -6.48
C LEU A 43 -2.13 -4.04 -6.15
N SER A 44 -2.02 -5.36 -6.12
CA SER A 44 -3.04 -6.21 -5.50
C SER A 44 -3.05 -6.03 -3.98
N LEU A 45 -4.12 -6.45 -3.31
CA LEU A 45 -4.25 -6.37 -1.85
C LEU A 45 -3.05 -7.02 -1.12
N GLY A 46 -2.53 -8.13 -1.65
CA GLY A 46 -1.37 -8.83 -1.08
C GLY A 46 -0.08 -8.01 -1.15
N LYS A 47 0.20 -7.41 -2.31
CA LYS A 47 1.39 -6.57 -2.51
C LYS A 47 1.30 -5.25 -1.77
N ALA A 48 0.10 -4.65 -1.70
CA ALA A 48 -0.14 -3.44 -0.92
C ALA A 48 0.06 -3.69 0.59
N ARG A 49 -0.40 -4.84 1.10
CA ARG A 49 -0.14 -5.28 2.48
C ARG A 49 1.35 -5.45 2.76
N GLU A 50 2.10 -6.09 1.84
CA GLU A 50 3.55 -6.26 1.98
C GLU A 50 4.28 -4.92 2.00
N LEU A 51 3.92 -4.00 1.09
CA LEU A 51 4.48 -2.66 1.06
C LEU A 51 4.15 -1.89 2.35
N ALA A 52 2.93 -2.03 2.87
CA ALA A 52 2.51 -1.42 4.12
C ALA A 52 3.21 -2.01 5.36
N GLY A 53 3.93 -3.14 5.24
CA GLY A 53 4.56 -3.81 6.37
C GLY A 53 3.56 -4.49 7.31
N LEU A 54 2.34 -4.78 6.82
CA LEU A 54 1.27 -5.37 7.61
C LEU A 54 1.33 -6.89 7.60
N SER A 55 1.05 -7.52 8.73
CA SER A 55 1.24 -8.95 8.90
C SER A 55 0.08 -9.76 8.31
N ASN A 56 -1.12 -9.19 8.28
CA ASN A 56 -2.30 -9.88 7.78
C ASN A 56 -3.12 -9.03 6.79
N LYS A 57 -3.95 -9.71 5.97
CA LYS A 57 -4.80 -9.03 4.98
C LYS A 57 -5.86 -8.13 5.62
N TRP A 58 -6.29 -8.46 6.83
CA TRP A 58 -7.35 -7.74 7.53
C TRP A 58 -6.90 -6.35 7.97
N GLU A 59 -5.65 -6.21 8.43
CA GLU A 59 -5.00 -4.92 8.71
C GLU A 59 -4.96 -4.02 7.48
N MET A 60 -4.64 -4.59 6.30
CA MET A 60 -4.66 -3.81 5.06
C MET A 60 -6.08 -3.37 4.71
N ILE A 61 -7.08 -4.24 4.88
CA ILE A 61 -8.49 -3.89 4.67
C ILE A 61 -8.94 -2.76 5.61
N GLN A 62 -8.53 -2.81 6.88
CA GLN A 62 -8.82 -1.73 7.83
C GLN A 62 -8.15 -0.43 7.42
N LEU A 63 -6.89 -0.49 6.99
CA LEU A 63 -6.15 0.67 6.50
C LEU A 63 -6.86 1.31 5.29
N LEU A 64 -7.28 0.51 4.30
CA LEU A 64 -8.04 0.98 3.14
C LEU A 64 -9.37 1.62 3.57
N SER A 65 -10.11 0.95 4.44
CA SER A 65 -11.40 1.43 4.96
C SER A 65 -11.24 2.76 5.71
N SER A 66 -10.20 2.89 6.54
CA SER A 66 -9.89 4.13 7.28
C SER A 66 -9.56 5.31 6.37
N ARG A 67 -9.11 5.04 5.14
CA ARG A 67 -8.77 6.03 4.11
C ARG A 67 -9.90 6.22 3.08
N GLY A 68 -11.07 5.63 3.32
CA GLY A 68 -12.22 5.72 2.40
C GLY A 68 -11.98 5.03 1.05
N VAL A 69 -10.99 4.13 0.97
CA VAL A 69 -10.75 3.35 -0.24
C VAL A 69 -11.63 2.12 -0.19
N SER A 70 -12.65 2.11 -1.04
CA SER A 70 -13.53 0.95 -1.21
C SER A 70 -12.69 -0.27 -1.60
N LEU A 71 -13.04 -1.42 -1.02
CA LEU A 71 -12.58 -2.71 -1.51
C LEU A 71 -13.31 -3.00 -2.83
N ASP A 72 -13.01 -2.23 -3.87
CA ASP A 72 -13.28 -2.65 -5.23
C ASP A 72 -12.30 -3.78 -5.54
N TYR A 73 -12.58 -4.97 -4.98
CA TYR A 73 -12.18 -6.23 -5.59
C TYR A 73 -12.98 -6.36 -6.90
N SER A 74 -12.71 -5.42 -7.80
CA SER A 74 -13.28 -5.33 -9.13
C SER A 74 -12.71 -6.47 -9.95
N ALA A 75 -13.47 -6.95 -10.93
CA ALA A 75 -13.09 -8.00 -11.86
C ALA A 75 -11.69 -7.82 -12.49
N ASP A 76 -11.16 -6.60 -12.50
CA ASP A 76 -9.78 -6.29 -12.90
C ASP A 76 -8.69 -6.90 -12.00
N ASP A 77 -8.92 -7.07 -10.69
CA ASP A 77 -7.96 -7.75 -9.79
C ASP A 77 -7.91 -9.25 -10.07
N ALA A 78 -9.07 -9.88 -10.33
CA ALA A 78 -9.12 -11.28 -10.77
C ALA A 78 -8.46 -11.46 -12.14
N LYS A 79 -8.61 -10.47 -13.04
CA LYS A 79 -7.99 -10.49 -14.37
C LYS A 79 -6.47 -10.31 -14.31
N ARG A 80 -5.97 -9.43 -13.44
CA ARG A 80 -4.52 -9.25 -13.22
C ARG A 80 -3.86 -10.44 -12.54
N ASP A 81 -4.56 -11.10 -11.61
CA ASP A 81 -4.09 -12.36 -11.03
C ASP A 81 -4.08 -13.48 -12.07
N LEU A 82 -5.08 -13.54 -12.98
CA LEU A 82 -5.09 -14.48 -14.10
C LEU A 82 -3.93 -14.23 -15.07
N GLU A 83 -3.70 -12.99 -15.48
CA GLU A 83 -2.57 -12.62 -16.36
C GLU A 83 -1.21 -12.93 -15.72
N THR A 84 -1.11 -12.81 -14.39
CA THR A 84 0.10 -13.17 -13.65
C THR A 84 0.30 -14.69 -13.64
N LEU A 85 -0.77 -15.47 -13.44
CA LEU A 85 -0.72 -16.94 -13.48
C LEU A 85 -0.39 -17.47 -14.88
N GLU A 86 -0.97 -16.88 -15.93
CA GLU A 86 -0.69 -17.27 -17.32
C GLU A 86 0.79 -17.09 -17.69
N LYS A 87 1.42 -16.00 -17.26
CA LYS A 87 2.86 -15.75 -17.50
C LYS A 87 3.81 -16.68 -16.73
N VAL A 88 3.36 -17.25 -15.61
CA VAL A 88 4.17 -18.15 -14.79
C VAL A 88 3.99 -19.61 -15.23
N LEU A 89 2.85 -19.93 -15.84
CA LEU A 89 2.52 -21.27 -16.35
C LEU A 89 2.87 -21.48 -17.84
N SER A 90 3.20 -20.40 -18.57
CA SER A 90 3.79 -20.44 -19.92
C SER A 90 5.30 -20.63 -19.88
#